data_AF-A0A3D0WTB7-F1
#
_entry.id   AF-A0A3D0WTB7-F1
#
_cell.length_a   1.000
_cell.length_b   1.000
_cell.length_c   1.000
_cell.angle_alpha   90.00
_cell.angle_beta   90.00
_cell.angle_gamma   90.00
#
_symmetry.space_group_name_H-M   'P 1'
#
loop_
_entity.id
_entity.type
_entity.pdbx_description
1 polymer ?
#
loop_
_entity_poly.entity_id
_entity_poly.type
_entity_poly.pdbx_seq_one_letter_code
_entity_poly.pdbx_strand_id
1 'polypeptide(L)' 'MTETALDTQIGGNHYKTFKIQPIEFIHKNNLSYIQGNVIKYVCRYRDKNGIEDLKKRDIILTC' A
#
# COMPACT_ATOMS: atom_id res chain seq x y z
N MET A 1 19.87 16.82 6.56
CA MET A 1 19.32 15.45 6.41
C MET A 1 18.49 15.45 5.15
N THR A 2 18.80 14.59 4.18
CA THR A 2 18.10 14.53 2.89
C THR A 2 16.75 13.85 3.10
N GLU A 3 15.65 14.60 3.00
CA GLU A 3 14.30 14.03 3.00
C GLU A 3 14.10 13.21 1.73
N THR A 4 13.53 12.02 1.89
CA THR A 4 13.22 11.09 0.82
C THR A 4 11.72 11.05 0.55
N ALA A 5 11.32 10.54 -0.60
CA ALA A 5 9.90 10.38 -0.97
C ALA A 5 9.12 9.44 -0.01
N LEU A 6 9.80 8.73 0.89
CA LEU A 6 9.19 7.86 1.91
C LEU A 6 8.83 8.61 3.20
N ASP A 7 9.40 9.80 3.41
CA ASP A 7 9.23 10.57 4.66
C ASP A 7 7.92 11.37 4.67
N THR A 8 7.41 11.75 3.50
CA THR A 8 6.16 12.50 3.36
C THR A 8 5.08 11.66 2.69
N GLN A 9 3.98 11.42 3.41
CA GLN A 9 2.77 10.83 2.87
C GLN A 9 1.68 11.91 2.76
N ILE A 10 1.16 12.15 1.56
CA ILE A 10 0.04 13.08 1.34
C ILE A 10 -1.28 12.29 1.44
N GLY A 11 -2.23 12.77 2.26
CA GLY A 11 -3.56 12.18 2.40
C GLY A 11 -3.69 11.09 3.48
N GLY A 12 -2.90 11.18 4.57
CA GLY A 12 -3.00 10.34 5.76
C GLY A 12 -1.66 9.72 6.18
N ASN A 13 -1.69 8.79 7.15
CA ASN A 13 -0.49 8.16 7.73
C ASN A 13 -0.48 6.61 7.64
N HIS A 14 -1.33 6.02 6.81
CA HIS A 14 -1.57 4.57 6.74
C HIS A 14 -0.45 3.73 6.12
N TYR A 15 0.68 4.31 5.69
CA TYR A 15 1.84 3.54 5.23
C TYR A 15 3.06 3.67 6.14
N LYS A 16 3.07 4.67 7.04
CA LYS A 16 4.20 4.97 7.94
C LYS A 16 4.29 4.05 9.17
N THR A 17 3.22 3.36 9.49
CA THR A 17 3.13 2.41 10.61
C THR A 17 3.75 1.05 10.29
N PHE A 18 4.01 0.77 9.02
CA PHE A 18 4.58 -0.50 8.60
C PHE A 18 6.09 -0.56 8.85
N LYS A 19 6.58 -1.72 9.31
CA LYS A 19 8.03 -2.00 9.44
C LYS A 19 8.78 -1.82 8.11
N ILE A 20 8.11 -2.11 7.00
CA ILE A 20 8.58 -1.88 5.63
C ILE A 20 7.43 -1.22 4.88
N GLN A 21 7.66 -0.04 4.28
CA GLN A 21 6.60 0.61 3.53
C GLN A 21 6.24 -0.21 2.29
N PRO A 22 4.95 -0.31 1.90
CA PRO A 22 4.55 -1.13 0.76
C PRO A 22 5.29 -0.79 -0.53
N ILE A 23 5.59 0.49 -0.76
CA ILE A 23 6.33 0.94 -1.95
C ILE A 23 7.79 0.45 -1.96
N GLU A 24 8.41 0.36 -0.78
CA GLU A 24 9.77 -0.16 -0.63
C GLU A 24 9.79 -1.67 -0.91
N PHE A 25 8.81 -2.41 -0.38
CA PHE A 25 8.65 -3.84 -0.67
C PHE A 25 8.46 -4.10 -2.17
N ILE A 26 7.63 -3.30 -2.84
CA ILE A 26 7.36 -3.42 -4.29
C ILE A 26 8.63 -3.21 -5.11
N HIS A 27 9.41 -2.17 -4.79
CA HIS A 27 10.66 -1.88 -5.51
C HIS A 27 11.73 -2.92 -5.24
N LYS A 28 11.90 -3.37 -3.99
CA LYS A 28 12.90 -4.38 -3.64
C LYS A 28 12.63 -5.75 -4.28
N ASN A 29 11.37 -6.05 -4.59
CA ASN A 29 10.97 -7.32 -5.21
C ASN A 29 10.64 -7.19 -6.69
N ASN A 30 10.92 -6.04 -7.32
CA ASN A 30 10.64 -5.76 -8.74
C ASN A 30 9.21 -6.14 -9.18
N LEU A 31 8.20 -5.86 -8.33
CA LEU A 31 6.81 -6.19 -8.64
C LEU A 31 6.25 -5.24 -9.70
N SER A 32 5.44 -5.80 -10.60
CA SER A 32 4.71 -5.02 -11.60
C SER A 32 3.72 -4.05 -10.96
N TYR A 33 3.30 -3.03 -11.72
CA TYR A 33 2.34 -2.02 -11.26
C TYR A 33 1.03 -2.63 -10.71
N ILE A 34 0.53 -3.70 -11.32
CA ILE A 34 -0.70 -4.37 -10.87
C ILE A 34 -0.47 -5.06 -9.52
N GLN A 35 0.60 -5.84 -9.41
CA GLN A 35 0.99 -6.51 -8.16
C GLN A 35 1.23 -5.50 -7.03
N GLY A 36 1.92 -4.40 -7.34
CA GLY A 36 2.16 -3.34 -6.37
C GLY A 36 0.88 -2.64 -5.90
N ASN A 37 -0.10 -2.47 -6.79
CA ASN A 37 -1.41 -1.99 -6.36
C ASN A 37 -2.05 -2.97 -5.37
N VAL A 38 -2.10 -4.27 -5.69
CA VAL A 38 -2.68 -5.28 -4.77
C VAL A 38 -2.06 -5.19 -3.37
N ILE A 39 -0.72 -5.17 -3.27
CA ILE A 39 -0.01 -5.04 -2.00
C ILE A 39 -0.40 -3.76 -1.25
N LYS A 40 -0.48 -2.60 -1.94
CA LYS A 40 -0.87 -1.34 -1.31
C LYS A 40 -2.26 -1.40 -0.68
N TYR A 41 -3.24 -2.00 -1.36
CA TYR A 41 -4.60 -2.13 -0.83
C TYR A 41 -4.68 -3.15 0.32
N VAL A 42 -3.96 -4.27 0.22
CA VAL A 42 -3.86 -5.27 1.31
C VAL A 42 -3.19 -4.68 2.55
N CYS A 43 -2.20 -3.80 2.41
CA CYS A 43 -1.64 -3.10 3.56
C CYS A 43 -2.61 -2.03 4.09
N ARG A 44 -3.27 -1.28 3.21
CA ARG A 44 -4.06 -0.10 3.60
C ARG A 44 -5.44 -0.40 4.16
N TYR A 45 -6.11 -1.47 3.74
CA TYR A 45 -7.55 -1.65 4.02
C TYR A 45 -7.90 -1.62 5.50
N ARG A 46 -7.02 -2.10 6.38
CA ARG A 46 -7.24 -2.09 7.83
C ARG A 46 -7.34 -0.67 8.39
N ASP A 47 -6.56 0.25 7.83
CA ASP A 47 -6.47 1.63 8.28
C ASP A 47 -7.38 2.57 7.47
N LYS A 48 -8.00 2.09 6.38
CA LYS A 48 -8.86 2.87 5.49
C LYS A 48 -10.08 2.07 5.06
N ASN A 49 -11.23 2.36 5.67
CA ASN A 49 -12.56 1.86 5.30
C ASN A 49 -12.72 0.32 5.22
N GLY A 50 -11.79 -0.45 5.79
CA GLY A 50 -11.92 -1.90 5.93
C GLY A 50 -12.11 -2.62 4.60
N ILE A 51 -12.99 -3.62 4.61
CA ILE A 51 -13.29 -4.48 3.45
C ILE A 51 -13.82 -3.67 2.25
N GLU A 52 -14.41 -2.50 2.46
CA GLU A 52 -14.92 -1.65 1.38
C GLU A 52 -13.80 -1.10 0.48
N ASP A 53 -12.61 -0.81 1.05
CA ASP A 53 -11.45 -0.38 0.26
C ASP A 53 -10.93 -1.50 -0.65
N LEU A 54 -11.09 -2.76 -0.23
CA LEU A 54 -10.76 -3.94 -1.04
C LEU A 54 -11.81 -4.19 -2.13
N LYS A 55 -13.10 -4.00 -1.82
CA LYS A 55 -14.20 -4.14 -2.78
C LYS A 55 -14.16 -3.09 -3.88
N LYS A 56 -13.76 -1.86 -3.57
CA LYS A 56 -13.68 -0.75 -4.56
C LYS A 56 -12.75 -1.06 -5.75
N ARG A 57 -11.86 -2.05 -5.62
CA ARG A 57 -10.90 -2.41 -6.67
C ARG A 57 -10.93 -3.87 -7.06
N ASP A 58 -12.01 -4.57 -6.74
CA ASP A 58 -12.19 -5.99 -7.05
C ASP A 58 -10.97 -6.84 -6.66
N ILE A 59 -10.25 -6.45 -5.59
CA ILE A 59 -9.16 -7.27 -5.04
C ILE A 59 -9.73 -8.52 -4.38
N ILE A 60 -11.00 -8.46 -3.97
CA ILE A 60 -11.79 -9.62 -3.52
C ILE A 60 -12.32 -10.42 -4.73
N LEU A 61 -11.55 -10.51 -5.82
CA LEU A 61 -11.84 -11.46 -6.89
C LEU A 61 -11.05 -12.75 -6.61
N THR A 62 -11.76 -13.68 -5.95
CA THR A 62 -11.58 -15.15 -6.00
C THR A 62 -10.15 -15.68 -5.94
N CYS A 63 -9.76 -16.17 -4.76
CA CYS A 63 -9.20 -17.53 -4.73
C CYS A 63 -10.32 -18.53 -5.05
#